data_AF-A0A0G3G4M7-F1
#
_entry.id   AF-A0A0G3G4M7-F1
#
_cell.length_a   1.000
_cell.length_b   1.000
_cell.length_c   1.000
_cell.angle_alpha   90.00
_cell.angle_beta   90.00
_cell.angle_gamma   90.00
#
_symmetry.space_group_name_H-M   'P 1'
#
loop_
_entity.id
_entity.type
_entity.pdbx_description
1 polymer ?
#
loop_
_entity_poly.entity_id
_entity_poly.type
_entity_poly.pdbx_seq_one_letter_code
_entity_poly.pdbx_strand_id
1 'polypeptide(L)'
;MSNLVITLGIGSAALAILFALIYRFTRFKAYSTSAVVVALMLFVFIPYSILTWQGADVFAIHLALYIIVPYGLGIVFTQKEAEVESGGKAKIGRLHWAPLVLVGFFTMVASVQAVLITLAHNGMPQQFIGSILPEPENRAERVTSAFPGTVAGMESRKQALAVHRVSELQEQRQKGWQVRQGWVDRPTEGETATLQVEVRDADGEPIDDASIRGLFMWLADERRDQGFEMQAMGEGMYQVEVALPAPGRWDLRFQVQHDGQLLEQQARTRVRSAQPG
;
A
#
# COMPACT_ATOMS: atom_id res chain seq x y z
N MET A 1 5.84 -4.82 14.80
CA MET A 1 6.02 -3.43 15.27
C MET A 1 6.86 -3.30 16.55
N SER A 2 7.19 -4.40 17.25
CA SER A 2 7.86 -4.40 18.56
C SER A 2 9.38 -4.15 18.59
N ASN A 3 10.04 -4.00 17.43
CA ASN A 3 11.51 -3.88 17.39
C ASN A 3 12.05 -2.51 16.97
N LEU A 4 11.24 -1.60 16.44
CA LEU A 4 11.77 -0.35 15.86
C LEU A 4 12.40 0.56 16.92
N VAL A 5 11.75 0.75 18.07
CA VAL A 5 12.30 1.56 19.17
C VAL A 5 13.60 0.96 19.70
N ILE A 6 13.67 -0.37 19.77
CA ILE A 6 14.83 -1.10 20.29
C ILE A 6 16.00 -1.00 19.30
N THR A 7 15.77 -1.25 18.01
CA THR A 7 16.84 -1.16 17.00
C THR A 7 17.38 0.26 16.89
N LEU A 8 16.48 1.24 16.90
CA LEU A 8 16.82 2.65 16.82
C LEU A 8 17.63 3.09 18.06
N GLY A 9 17.18 2.73 19.26
CA GLY A 9 17.88 3.05 20.51
C GLY A 9 19.25 2.38 20.61
N ILE A 10 19.34 1.08 20.31
CA ILE A 10 20.60 0.33 20.36
C ILE A 10 21.57 0.85 19.30
N GLY A 11 21.13 1.10 18.07
CA GLY A 11 21.98 1.61 17.00
C GLY A 11 22.50 3.02 17.29
N SER A 12 21.66 3.92 17.82
CA SER A 12 22.09 5.24 18.26
C SER A 12 23.11 5.17 19.41
N ALA A 13 22.89 4.31 20.40
CA ALA A 13 23.86 4.10 21.48
C ALA A 13 25.18 3.53 20.96
N ALA A 14 25.14 2.55 20.05
CA ALA A 14 26.32 1.98 19.43
C ALA A 14 27.12 3.03 18.64
N LEU A 15 26.45 3.93 17.90
CA LEU A 15 27.09 5.03 17.19
C LEU A 15 27.72 6.06 18.14
N ALA A 16 27.08 6.35 19.28
CA ALA A 16 27.65 7.22 20.30
C ALA A 16 28.90 6.60 20.95
N ILE A 17 28.86 5.29 21.23
CA ILE A 17 30.01 4.54 21.74
C ILE A 17 31.14 4.50 20.71
N LEU A 18 30.82 4.23 19.44
CA LEU A 18 31.78 4.24 18.35
C LEU A 18 32.46 5.60 18.19
N PHE A 19 31.67 6.69 18.26
CA PHE A 19 32.21 8.06 18.28
C PHE A 19 33.16 8.25 19.45
N ALA A 20 32.76 7.89 20.67
CA ALA A 20 33.59 8.03 21.86
C ALA A 20 34.89 7.20 21.76
N LEU A 21 34.84 6.00 21.21
CA LEU A 21 36.01 5.14 20.98
C LEU A 21 36.97 5.77 19.97
N ILE A 22 36.49 6.16 18.79
CA ILE A 22 37.34 6.78 17.77
C ILE A 22 37.93 8.09 18.31
N TYR A 23 37.12 8.90 18.99
CA TYR A 23 37.56 10.15 19.60
C TYR A 23 38.62 9.93 20.69
N ARG A 24 38.48 8.89 21.50
CA ARG A 24 39.38 8.61 22.63
C ARG A 24 40.69 7.96 22.21
N PHE A 25 40.65 7.10 21.19
CA PHE A 25 41.81 6.32 20.72
C PHE A 25 42.53 6.98 19.56
N THR A 26 41.89 7.91 18.84
CA THR A 26 42.49 8.64 17.72
C THR A 26 42.75 10.08 18.12
N ARG A 27 43.78 10.73 17.56
CA ARG A 27 44.03 12.17 17.75
C ARG A 27 43.20 13.06 16.81
N PHE A 28 42.07 12.56 16.34
CA PHE A 28 41.22 13.32 15.43
C PHE A 28 40.40 14.37 16.18
N LYS A 29 40.23 15.53 15.55
CA LYS A 29 39.29 16.54 16.03
C LYS A 29 37.86 16.00 16.02
N ALA A 30 37.01 16.50 16.90
CA ALA A 30 35.62 16.05 17.03
C ALA A 30 34.84 16.09 15.71
N TYR A 31 35.03 17.14 14.91
CA TYR A 31 34.41 17.27 13.59
C TYR A 31 34.80 16.13 12.64
N SER A 32 36.10 15.84 12.49
CA SER A 32 36.59 14.74 11.65
C SER A 32 36.12 13.38 12.16
N THR A 33 36.07 13.18 13.47
CA THR A 33 35.56 11.96 14.08
C THR A 33 34.09 11.73 13.74
N SER A 34 33.26 12.78 13.81
CA SER A 34 31.84 12.68 13.44
C SER A 34 31.66 12.31 11.96
N ALA A 35 32.43 12.92 11.06
CA ALA A 35 32.38 12.62 9.62
C ALA A 35 32.76 11.15 9.33
N VAL A 36 33.80 10.63 9.99
CA VAL A 36 34.22 9.23 9.85
C VAL A 36 33.13 8.28 10.36
N VAL A 37 32.52 8.56 11.52
CA VAL A 37 31.44 7.73 12.08
C VAL A 37 30.22 7.75 11.15
N VAL A 38 29.83 8.90 10.60
CA VAL A 38 28.72 8.99 9.64
C VAL A 38 29.05 8.22 8.36
N ALA A 39 30.24 8.36 7.81
CA ALA A 39 30.65 7.64 6.60
C ALA A 39 30.63 6.12 6.81
N LEU A 40 31.16 5.66 7.96
CA LEU A 40 31.16 4.23 8.31
C LEU A 40 29.74 3.72 8.55
N MET A 41 28.89 4.51 9.22
CA MET A 41 27.48 4.22 9.37
C MET A 41 26.82 4.03 8.01
N LEU A 42 26.97 4.98 7.07
CA LEU A 42 26.31 4.91 5.76
C LEU A 42 26.79 3.69 4.97
N PHE A 43 28.09 3.41 5.03
CA PHE A 43 28.69 2.27 4.35
C PHE A 43 28.15 0.92 4.85
N VAL A 44 27.83 0.80 6.15
CA VAL A 44 27.28 -0.43 6.72
C VAL A 44 25.76 -0.47 6.59
N PHE A 45 25.09 0.64 6.87
CA PHE A 45 23.64 0.72 6.97
C PHE A 45 22.94 0.63 5.61
N ILE A 46 23.47 1.30 4.56
CA ILE A 46 22.82 1.29 3.24
C ILE A 46 22.77 -0.13 2.67
N PRO A 47 23.88 -0.91 2.59
CA PRO A 47 23.83 -2.27 2.10
C PRO A 47 22.94 -3.17 2.96
N TYR A 48 23.02 -3.06 4.29
CA TYR A 48 22.16 -3.81 5.19
C TYR A 48 20.67 -3.52 4.93
N SER A 49 20.31 -2.24 4.77
CA SER A 49 18.93 -1.83 4.51
C SER A 49 18.40 -2.28 3.14
N ILE A 50 19.27 -2.43 2.14
CA ILE A 50 18.88 -2.98 0.83
C ILE A 50 18.55 -4.48 0.96
N LEU A 51 19.33 -5.21 1.76
CA LEU A 51 19.12 -6.65 1.98
C LEU A 51 17.89 -6.95 2.84
N THR A 52 17.60 -6.12 3.84
CA THR A 52 16.48 -6.32 4.78
C THR A 52 15.41 -5.24 4.62
N TRP A 53 14.98 -4.94 3.40
CA TRP A 53 14.07 -3.83 3.12
C TRP A 53 12.79 -3.88 3.97
N GLN A 54 12.59 -2.87 4.84
CA GLN A 54 11.42 -2.78 5.75
C GLN A 54 10.43 -1.67 5.35
N GLY A 55 10.64 -1.03 4.20
CA GLY A 55 9.85 0.12 3.75
C GLY A 55 10.59 1.45 3.87
N ALA A 56 10.18 2.43 3.06
CA ALA A 56 10.86 3.71 2.92
C ALA A 56 10.81 4.58 4.20
N ASP A 57 9.67 4.56 4.92
CA ASP A 57 9.50 5.37 6.12
C ASP A 57 10.41 4.91 7.26
N VAL A 58 10.55 3.59 7.44
CA VAL A 58 11.45 3.00 8.44
C VAL A 58 12.90 3.33 8.12
N PHE A 59 13.29 3.23 6.85
CA PHE A 59 14.62 3.61 6.38
C PHE A 59 14.92 5.10 6.67
N ALA A 60 13.99 5.99 6.36
CA ALA A 60 14.16 7.43 6.55
C ALA A 60 14.39 7.80 8.02
N ILE A 61 13.63 7.21 8.95
CA ILE A 61 13.77 7.47 10.39
C ILE A 61 15.13 7.00 10.92
N HIS A 62 15.57 5.79 10.55
CA HIS A 62 16.88 5.27 10.95
C HIS A 62 18.01 6.12 10.39
N LEU A 63 17.95 6.47 9.10
CA LEU A 63 18.95 7.31 8.44
C LEU A 63 19.06 8.69 9.13
N ALA A 64 17.93 9.34 9.37
CA ALA A 64 17.90 10.66 10.02
C ALA A 64 18.50 10.61 11.44
N LEU A 65 18.08 9.64 12.26
CA LEU A 65 18.55 9.56 13.65
C LEU A 65 20.01 9.10 13.74
N TYR A 66 20.45 8.19 12.89
CA TYR A 66 21.83 7.72 12.91
C TYR A 66 22.83 8.74 12.38
N ILE A 67 22.40 9.71 11.56
CA ILE A 67 23.22 10.86 11.17
C ILE A 67 23.26 11.91 12.29
N ILE A 68 22.11 12.21 12.92
CA ILE A 68 22.04 13.31 13.90
C ILE A 68 22.85 13.04 15.17
N VAL A 69 22.94 11.79 15.62
CA VAL A 69 23.68 11.41 16.84
C VAL A 69 25.18 11.73 16.74
N PRO A 70 25.95 11.16 15.80
CA PRO A 70 27.38 11.46 15.67
C PRO A 70 27.64 12.90 15.26
N TYR A 71 26.76 13.51 14.45
CA TYR A 71 26.90 14.93 14.06
C TYR A 71 26.71 15.87 15.26
N GLY A 72 25.68 15.64 16.08
CA GLY A 72 25.43 16.40 17.30
C GLY A 72 26.54 16.25 18.33
N LEU A 73 27.03 15.02 18.54
CA LEU A 73 28.23 14.74 19.35
C LEU A 73 29.45 15.49 18.81
N GLY A 74 29.64 15.49 17.49
CA GLY A 74 30.67 16.27 16.81
C GLY A 74 30.61 17.75 17.22
N ILE A 75 29.46 18.41 17.04
CA ILE A 75 29.29 19.83 17.39
C ILE A 75 29.64 20.10 18.86
N VAL A 76 29.08 19.31 19.79
CA VAL A 76 29.29 19.50 21.23
C VAL A 76 30.76 19.34 21.61
N PHE A 77 31.42 18.31 21.10
CA PHE A 77 32.84 18.09 21.40
C PHE A 77 33.75 19.10 20.70
N THR A 78 33.42 19.59 19.50
CA THR A 78 34.20 20.67 18.86
C THR A 78 34.12 21.98 19.66
N GLN A 79 32.96 22.28 20.26
CA GLN A 79 32.83 23.43 21.15
C GLN A 79 33.70 23.27 22.40
N LYS A 80 33.70 22.06 22.99
CA LYS A 80 34.54 21.74 24.15
C LYS A 80 36.03 21.85 23.82
N GLU A 81 36.46 21.38 22.65
CA GLU A 81 37.85 21.56 22.16
C GLU A 81 38.20 23.05 22.05
N ALA A 82 37.32 23.86 21.47
CA ALA A 82 37.52 25.30 21.32
C ALA A 82 37.57 26.04 22.67
N GLU A 83 36.79 25.60 23.67
CA GLU A 83 36.81 26.17 25.02
C GLU A 83 38.12 25.87 25.77
N VAL A 84 38.65 24.65 25.61
CA VAL A 84 39.95 24.24 26.16
C VAL A 84 41.09 25.02 25.48
N GLU A 85 41.07 25.16 24.16
CA GLU A 85 42.09 25.93 23.42
C GLU A 85 42.03 27.44 23.71
N SER A 86 40.85 28.00 24.00
CA SER A 86 40.67 29.44 24.26
C SER A 86 40.74 29.86 25.73
N GLY A 87 41.10 28.95 26.64
CA GLY A 87 41.28 29.25 28.07
C GLY A 87 40.00 29.68 28.79
N GLY A 88 38.84 29.07 28.44
CA GLY A 88 37.56 29.32 29.13
C GLY A 88 36.82 30.59 28.71
N LYS A 89 37.22 31.23 27.61
CA LYS A 89 36.49 32.37 27.02
C LYS A 89 35.78 32.00 25.72
N ALA A 90 35.21 30.80 25.66
CA ALA A 90 34.27 30.47 24.59
C ALA A 90 33.01 31.32 24.77
N LYS A 91 32.90 32.42 24.00
CA LYS A 91 31.61 33.08 23.80
C LYS A 91 30.64 31.99 23.34
N ILE A 92 29.59 31.75 24.12
CA ILE A 92 28.35 31.08 23.69
C ILE A 92 27.74 31.97 22.60
N GLY A 93 28.38 31.95 21.43
CA GLY A 93 28.14 32.86 20.33
C GLY A 93 27.10 32.25 19.42
N ARG A 94 25.83 32.41 19.78
CA ARG A 94 24.66 32.27 18.90
C ARG A 94 24.57 30.95 18.13
N LEU A 95 24.21 29.90 18.85
CA LEU A 95 23.55 28.73 18.28
C LEU A 95 22.09 28.84 18.79
N HIS A 96 21.00 28.95 18.01
CA HIS A 96 20.59 28.08 16.90
C HIS A 96 19.20 28.52 16.34
N TRP A 97 19.11 29.53 15.47
CA TRP A 97 17.83 29.82 14.79
C TRP A 97 17.46 28.70 13.80
N ALA A 98 18.46 28.06 13.20
CA ALA A 98 18.29 26.98 12.24
C ALA A 98 17.57 25.74 12.83
N PRO A 99 17.95 25.18 14.01
CA PRO A 99 17.17 24.14 14.66
C PRO A 99 15.71 24.50 14.96
N LEU A 100 15.41 25.73 15.36
CA LEU A 100 14.04 26.16 15.63
C LEU A 100 13.18 26.18 14.35
N VAL A 101 13.75 26.67 13.25
CA VAL A 101 13.10 26.64 11.91
C VAL A 101 12.88 25.21 11.44
N LEU A 102 13.85 24.32 11.68
CA LEU A 102 13.75 22.90 11.32
C LEU A 102 12.62 22.20 12.09
N VAL A 103 12.52 22.43 13.41
CA VAL A 103 11.43 21.89 14.25
C VAL A 103 10.06 22.38 13.77
N GLY A 104 9.93 23.68 13.46
CA GLY A 104 8.69 24.24 12.92
C GLY A 104 8.30 23.62 11.57
N PHE A 105 9.26 23.48 10.66
CA PHE A 105 9.06 22.84 9.35
C PHE A 105 8.60 21.38 9.50
N PHE A 106 9.30 20.58 10.32
CA PHE A 106 8.92 19.17 10.53
C PHE A 106 7.56 19.04 11.23
N THR A 107 7.22 19.96 12.14
CA THR A 107 5.89 19.99 12.78
C THR A 107 4.79 20.28 11.76
N MET A 108 5.04 21.20 10.83
CA MET A 108 4.10 21.50 9.73
C MET A 108 3.93 20.28 8.81
N VAL A 109 5.03 19.64 8.39
CA VAL A 109 4.97 18.42 7.56
C VAL A 109 4.21 17.31 8.29
N ALA A 110 4.50 17.08 9.57
CA ALA A 110 3.81 16.08 10.38
C ALA A 110 2.31 16.38 10.52
N SER A 111 1.94 17.65 10.66
CA SER A 111 0.53 18.08 10.73
C SER A 111 -0.19 17.82 9.41
N VAL A 112 0.41 18.22 8.29
CA VAL A 112 -0.14 17.93 6.95
C VAL A 112 -0.28 16.43 6.75
N GLN A 113 0.75 15.66 7.10
CA GLN A 113 0.72 14.20 6.99
C GLN A 113 -0.38 13.58 7.86
N ALA A 114 -0.55 14.05 9.09
CA ALA A 114 -1.62 13.60 9.98
C ALA A 114 -3.00 13.90 9.40
N VAL A 115 -3.19 15.09 8.80
CA VAL A 115 -4.44 15.43 8.08
C VAL A 115 -4.66 14.46 6.91
N LEU A 116 -3.65 14.18 6.10
CA LEU A 116 -3.76 13.23 4.98
C LEU A 116 -4.09 11.81 5.45
N ILE A 117 -3.46 11.33 6.51
CA ILE A 117 -3.75 10.01 7.11
C ILE A 117 -5.17 9.95 7.67
N THR A 118 -5.60 11.03 8.33
CA THR A 118 -6.97 11.16 8.86
C THR A 118 -7.99 11.16 7.73
N LEU A 119 -7.70 11.87 6.64
CA LEU A 119 -8.52 11.90 5.43
C LEU A 119 -8.63 10.52 4.77
N ALA A 120 -7.52 9.77 4.75
CA ALA A 120 -7.46 8.42 4.20
C ALA A 120 -8.30 7.42 5.02
N HIS A 121 -8.28 7.53 6.35
CA HIS A 121 -9.03 6.63 7.24
C HIS A 121 -10.51 7.01 7.39
N ASN A 122 -10.81 8.30 7.57
CA ASN A 122 -12.15 8.77 7.92
C ASN A 122 -12.93 9.35 6.73
N GLY A 123 -12.28 9.50 5.56
CA GLY A 123 -12.85 10.19 4.41
C GLY A 123 -12.79 11.72 4.52
N MET A 124 -13.22 12.40 3.45
CA MET A 124 -13.16 13.85 3.31
C MET A 124 -14.27 14.53 4.11
N PRO A 125 -13.95 15.58 4.90
CA PRO A 125 -14.97 16.36 5.59
C PRO A 125 -16.00 16.92 4.59
N GLN A 126 -17.29 16.90 4.93
CA GLN A 126 -18.39 17.31 4.04
C GLN A 126 -18.20 18.69 3.40
N GLN A 127 -17.52 19.62 4.08
CA GLN A 127 -17.24 20.98 3.60
C GLN A 127 -16.32 21.05 2.36
N PHE A 128 -15.60 19.98 2.03
CA PHE A 128 -14.70 19.93 0.87
C PHE A 128 -15.19 19.03 -0.27
N ILE A 129 -16.28 18.27 -0.05
CA ILE A 129 -16.84 17.32 -1.03
C ILE A 129 -17.36 18.03 -2.30
N GLY A 130 -17.79 19.28 -2.22
CA GLY A 130 -18.29 20.03 -3.39
C GLY A 130 -17.27 20.92 -4.12
N SER A 131 -16.12 21.24 -3.50
CA SER A 131 -15.15 22.17 -4.10
C SER A 131 -14.03 21.46 -4.88
N ILE A 132 -13.73 20.21 -4.50
CA ILE A 132 -12.60 19.44 -5.06
C ILE A 132 -13.07 18.22 -5.85
N LEU A 133 -14.23 17.64 -5.51
CA LEU A 133 -14.80 16.51 -6.24
C LEU A 133 -15.87 17.00 -7.23
N PRO A 134 -15.92 16.49 -8.47
CA PRO A 134 -17.00 16.77 -9.39
C PRO A 134 -18.34 16.32 -8.77
N GLU A 135 -19.37 17.14 -8.93
CA GLU A 135 -20.69 16.86 -8.38
C GLU A 135 -21.21 15.50 -8.89
N PRO A 136 -21.60 14.58 -7.99
CA PRO A 136 -22.15 13.30 -8.39
C PRO A 136 -23.45 13.54 -9.16
N GLU A 137 -23.62 12.86 -10.29
CA GLU A 137 -24.83 12.95 -11.14
C GLU A 137 -26.15 12.64 -10.39
N ASN A 138 -26.10 12.12 -9.15
CA ASN A 138 -27.27 11.79 -8.35
C ASN A 138 -27.17 12.26 -6.89
N ARG A 139 -28.19 12.99 -6.44
CA ARG A 139 -28.31 13.68 -5.13
C ARG A 139 -28.62 12.76 -3.93
N ALA A 140 -28.48 11.43 -4.06
CA ALA A 140 -28.94 10.45 -3.06
C ALA A 140 -27.83 9.64 -2.37
N GLU A 141 -26.55 9.92 -2.65
CA GLU A 141 -25.43 9.09 -2.17
C GLU A 141 -24.63 9.83 -1.07
N ARG A 142 -24.50 9.25 0.13
CA ARG A 142 -23.41 9.64 1.05
C ARG A 142 -22.11 9.19 0.41
N VAL A 143 -21.42 10.12 -0.26
CA VAL A 143 -20.10 9.90 -0.86
C VAL A 143 -19.10 9.62 0.27
N THR A 144 -18.64 8.38 0.38
CA THR A 144 -17.47 8.03 1.19
C THR A 144 -16.23 8.14 0.31
N SER A 145 -15.31 9.03 0.68
CA SER A 145 -14.07 9.28 -0.08
C SER A 145 -12.85 8.58 0.52
N ALA A 146 -13.04 7.64 1.45
CA ALA A 146 -11.94 6.88 2.02
C ALA A 146 -11.35 5.96 0.94
N PHE A 147 -10.03 6.07 0.72
CA PHE A 147 -9.32 5.03 -0.02
C PHE A 147 -9.44 3.74 0.82
N PRO A 148 -9.84 2.60 0.23
CA PRO A 148 -9.90 1.36 0.97
C PRO A 148 -8.48 1.06 1.47
N GLY A 149 -8.25 1.28 2.76
CA GLY A 149 -6.97 1.02 3.40
C GLY A 149 -6.55 -0.44 3.21
N THR A 150 -5.31 -0.75 3.57
CA THR A 150 -4.78 -2.12 3.55
C THR A 150 -5.58 -3.00 4.51
N VAL A 151 -6.64 -3.61 4.00
CA VAL A 151 -7.35 -4.70 4.68
C VAL A 151 -6.33 -5.82 4.86
N ALA A 152 -6.07 -6.24 6.10
CA ALA A 152 -5.24 -7.39 6.40
C ALA A 152 -5.76 -8.59 5.60
N GLY A 153 -4.95 -9.11 4.67
CA GLY A 153 -5.33 -10.14 3.68
C GLY A 153 -5.14 -9.72 2.21
N MET A 154 -5.15 -8.41 1.91
CA MET A 154 -4.93 -7.91 0.54
C MET A 154 -3.48 -8.02 0.06
N GLU A 155 -2.47 -7.93 0.95
CA GLU A 155 -1.06 -8.02 0.54
C GLU A 155 -0.69 -9.43 0.07
N SER A 156 -1.09 -10.46 0.83
CA SER A 156 -0.91 -11.86 0.45
C SER A 156 -1.65 -12.19 -0.84
N ARG A 157 -2.87 -11.65 -1.02
CA ARG A 157 -3.66 -11.84 -2.23
C ARG A 157 -3.05 -11.14 -3.44
N LYS A 158 -2.60 -9.88 -3.31
CA LYS A 158 -1.90 -9.16 -4.39
C LYS A 158 -0.58 -9.84 -4.77
N GLN A 159 0.18 -10.34 -3.81
CA GLN A 159 1.43 -11.08 -4.08
C GLN A 159 1.17 -12.42 -4.75
N ALA A 160 0.22 -13.22 -4.26
CA ALA A 160 -0.16 -14.50 -4.88
C ALA A 160 -0.76 -14.31 -6.29
N LEU A 161 -1.47 -13.21 -6.53
CA LEU A 161 -2.04 -12.87 -7.85
C LEU A 161 -1.01 -12.28 -8.82
N ALA A 162 0.06 -11.65 -8.32
CA ALA A 162 1.07 -10.99 -9.15
C ALA A 162 2.15 -11.95 -9.67
N VAL A 163 2.49 -13.00 -8.94
CA VAL A 163 3.64 -13.86 -9.26
C VAL A 163 3.44 -14.72 -10.52
N HIS A 164 2.20 -14.99 -10.96
CA HIS A 164 1.92 -15.94 -12.05
C HIS A 164 1.25 -15.39 -13.32
N ARG A 165 1.04 -14.06 -13.47
CA ARG A 165 -0.06 -13.59 -14.33
C ARG A 165 0.28 -13.11 -15.75
N VAL A 166 1.54 -12.82 -16.07
CA VAL A 166 1.85 -12.18 -17.37
C VAL A 166 1.99 -13.19 -18.52
N SER A 167 2.54 -14.38 -18.28
CA SER A 167 2.75 -15.40 -19.32
C SER A 167 1.45 -16.14 -19.72
N GLU A 168 0.61 -16.49 -18.74
CA GLU A 168 -0.62 -17.27 -18.98
C GLU A 168 -1.71 -16.45 -19.71
N LEU A 169 -1.83 -15.15 -19.41
CA LEU A 169 -2.79 -14.26 -20.09
C LEU A 169 -2.41 -13.99 -21.56
N GLN A 170 -1.14 -14.12 -21.94
CA GLN A 170 -0.69 -13.92 -23.32
C GLN A 170 -0.95 -15.15 -24.20
N GLU A 171 -0.78 -16.37 -23.68
CA GLU A 171 -1.16 -17.60 -24.39
C GLU A 171 -2.68 -17.71 -24.58
N GLN A 172 -3.46 -17.28 -23.59
CA GLN A 172 -4.93 -17.27 -23.67
C GLN A 172 -5.47 -16.29 -24.72
N ARG A 173 -4.84 -15.12 -24.89
CA ARG A 173 -5.22 -14.15 -25.94
C ARG A 173 -4.91 -14.61 -27.36
N GLN A 174 -4.00 -15.57 -27.55
CA GLN A 174 -3.62 -16.06 -28.88
C GLN A 174 -4.65 -17.00 -29.51
N LYS A 175 -5.71 -17.40 -28.79
CA LYS A 175 -6.64 -18.46 -29.23
C LYS A 175 -8.04 -18.00 -29.63
N GLY A 176 -8.32 -16.69 -29.56
CA GLY A 176 -9.49 -16.07 -30.21
C GLY A 176 -10.87 -16.28 -29.56
N TRP A 177 -10.98 -17.01 -28.44
CA TRP A 177 -12.27 -17.20 -27.76
C TRP A 177 -12.93 -15.89 -27.36
N GLN A 178 -14.23 -15.78 -27.62
CA GLN A 178 -15.05 -14.63 -27.29
C GLN A 178 -15.96 -14.98 -26.12
N VAL A 179 -15.67 -14.40 -24.96
CA VAL A 179 -16.49 -14.56 -23.76
C VAL A 179 -17.16 -13.23 -23.45
N ARG A 180 -18.49 -13.24 -23.36
CA ARG A 180 -19.31 -12.07 -22.98
C ARG A 180 -20.13 -12.40 -21.76
N GLN A 181 -20.27 -11.44 -20.85
CA GLN A 181 -21.03 -11.60 -19.62
C GLN A 181 -22.03 -10.46 -19.44
N GLY A 182 -23.18 -10.79 -18.87
CA GLY A 182 -24.25 -9.84 -18.61
C GLY A 182 -25.19 -10.32 -17.50
N TRP A 183 -25.90 -9.38 -16.89
CA TRP A 183 -26.97 -9.69 -15.96
C TRP A 183 -28.30 -9.62 -16.69
N VAL A 184 -29.16 -10.61 -16.50
CA VAL A 184 -30.55 -10.55 -16.98
C VAL A 184 -31.30 -9.47 -16.19
N ASP A 185 -31.15 -9.49 -14.86
CA ASP A 185 -31.69 -8.52 -13.93
C ASP A 185 -30.57 -7.87 -13.12
N ARG A 186 -30.68 -6.57 -12.86
CA ARG A 186 -29.66 -5.86 -12.06
C ARG A 186 -29.67 -6.41 -10.62
N PRO A 187 -28.51 -6.81 -10.07
CA PRO A 187 -28.46 -7.41 -8.75
C PRO A 187 -28.80 -6.40 -7.65
N THR A 188 -29.68 -6.82 -6.74
CA THR A 188 -30.06 -6.11 -5.51
C THR A 188 -29.61 -6.94 -4.30
N GLU A 189 -29.29 -6.26 -3.21
CA GLU A 189 -28.85 -6.87 -1.96
C GLU A 189 -29.83 -7.96 -1.49
N GLY A 190 -29.32 -9.18 -1.34
CA GLY A 190 -30.08 -10.33 -0.84
C GLY A 190 -31.10 -10.93 -1.82
N GLU A 191 -31.33 -10.29 -2.98
CA GLU A 191 -32.21 -10.82 -4.02
C GLU A 191 -31.43 -11.69 -4.99
N THR A 192 -32.07 -12.77 -5.44
CA THR A 192 -31.53 -13.62 -6.50
C THR A 192 -31.52 -12.84 -7.80
N ALA A 193 -30.35 -12.75 -8.42
CA ALA A 193 -30.17 -12.20 -9.74
C ALA A 193 -29.46 -13.21 -10.64
N THR A 194 -29.76 -13.11 -11.93
CA THR A 194 -29.27 -14.05 -12.93
C THR A 194 -28.09 -13.48 -13.68
N LEU A 195 -26.93 -14.11 -13.53
CA LEU A 195 -25.75 -13.87 -14.35
C LEU A 195 -25.78 -14.82 -15.56
N GLN A 196 -25.57 -14.26 -16.74
CA GLN A 196 -25.46 -14.97 -18.01
C GLN A 196 -24.08 -14.75 -18.64
N VAL A 197 -23.51 -15.81 -19.19
CA VAL A 197 -22.23 -15.78 -19.91
C VAL A 197 -22.41 -16.50 -21.24
N GLU A 198 -21.97 -15.84 -22.32
CA GLU A 198 -21.90 -16.39 -23.67
C GLU A 198 -20.44 -16.74 -23.98
N VAL A 199 -20.21 -17.95 -24.47
CA VAL A 199 -18.89 -18.46 -24.85
C VAL A 199 -18.93 -18.89 -26.31
N ARG A 200 -18.07 -18.27 -27.12
CA ARG A 200 -17.84 -18.62 -28.52
C ARG A 200 -16.36 -18.86 -28.78
N ASP A 201 -16.06 -19.68 -29.75
CA ASP A 201 -14.70 -19.92 -30.21
C ASP A 201 -14.14 -18.75 -31.06
N ALA A 202 -13.00 -18.98 -31.72
CA ALA A 202 -12.38 -17.98 -32.59
C ALA A 202 -13.17 -17.70 -33.88
N ASP A 203 -13.88 -18.71 -34.39
CA ASP A 203 -14.67 -18.66 -35.62
C ASP A 203 -16.11 -18.16 -35.37
N GLY A 204 -16.49 -17.98 -34.10
CA GLY A 204 -17.78 -17.48 -33.64
C GLY A 204 -18.81 -18.59 -33.37
N GLU A 205 -18.40 -19.85 -33.43
CA GLU A 205 -19.25 -21.00 -33.10
C GLU A 205 -19.50 -21.07 -31.59
N PRO A 206 -20.73 -21.37 -31.16
CA PRO A 206 -21.06 -21.50 -29.75
C PRO A 206 -20.40 -22.74 -29.13
N ILE A 207 -19.83 -22.58 -27.93
CA ILE A 207 -19.24 -23.69 -27.16
C ILE A 207 -20.22 -24.13 -26.08
N ASP A 208 -20.82 -25.31 -26.23
CA ASP A 208 -21.90 -25.83 -25.35
C ASP A 208 -21.42 -26.77 -24.23
N ASP A 209 -20.18 -27.23 -24.28
CA ASP A 209 -19.57 -28.20 -23.37
C ASP A 209 -18.43 -27.59 -22.53
N ALA A 210 -18.51 -26.28 -22.24
CA ALA A 210 -17.58 -25.60 -21.35
C ALA A 210 -18.02 -25.70 -19.88
N SER A 211 -17.06 -25.91 -18.98
CA SER A 211 -17.26 -25.81 -17.54
C SER A 211 -16.89 -24.41 -17.07
N ILE A 212 -17.85 -23.67 -16.52
CA ILE A 212 -17.62 -22.31 -16.00
C ILE A 212 -17.82 -22.29 -14.49
N ARG A 213 -16.76 -21.94 -13.76
CA ARG A 213 -16.78 -21.77 -12.29
C ARG A 213 -16.04 -20.50 -11.88
N GLY A 214 -16.47 -19.90 -10.78
CA GLY A 214 -15.88 -18.66 -10.33
C GLY A 214 -16.25 -18.26 -8.92
N LEU A 215 -15.83 -17.06 -8.56
CA LEU A 215 -16.13 -16.40 -7.30
C LEU A 215 -16.53 -14.95 -7.54
N PHE A 216 -17.59 -14.54 -6.86
CA PHE A 216 -17.86 -13.14 -6.53
C PHE A 216 -17.12 -12.79 -5.25
N MET A 217 -16.26 -11.78 -5.31
CA MET A 217 -15.41 -11.37 -4.21
C MET A 217 -15.87 -10.02 -3.66
N TRP A 218 -16.04 -9.94 -2.34
CA TRP A 218 -16.35 -8.70 -1.65
C TRP A 218 -15.07 -8.04 -1.13
N LEU A 219 -14.77 -6.84 -1.63
CA LEU A 219 -13.47 -6.19 -1.36
C LEU A 219 -13.20 -5.96 0.14
N ALA A 220 -14.23 -5.84 0.96
CA ALA A 220 -14.08 -5.55 2.39
C ALA A 220 -14.03 -6.80 3.30
N ASP A 221 -14.47 -7.98 2.83
CA ASP A 221 -14.57 -9.18 3.69
C ASP A 221 -14.66 -10.47 2.88
N GLU A 222 -13.57 -11.25 2.85
CA GLU A 222 -13.46 -12.50 2.08
C GLU A 222 -14.44 -13.59 2.54
N ARG A 223 -14.95 -13.49 3.78
CA ARG A 223 -15.97 -14.41 4.31
C ARG A 223 -17.32 -14.27 3.60
N ARG A 224 -17.49 -13.22 2.80
CA ARG A 224 -18.69 -12.95 2.00
C ARG A 224 -18.54 -13.37 0.54
N ASP A 225 -17.39 -13.93 0.17
CA ASP A 225 -17.16 -14.38 -1.20
C ASP A 225 -18.14 -15.51 -1.54
N GLN A 226 -18.73 -15.44 -2.73
CA GLN A 226 -19.67 -16.45 -3.21
C GLN A 226 -19.12 -17.18 -4.42
N GLY A 227 -18.84 -18.47 -4.23
CA GLY A 227 -18.53 -19.37 -5.33
C GLY A 227 -19.78 -19.68 -6.15
N PHE A 228 -19.59 -19.89 -7.45
CA PHE A 228 -20.65 -20.30 -8.35
C PHE A 228 -20.13 -21.26 -9.42
N GLU A 229 -21.02 -22.08 -9.93
CA GLU A 229 -20.84 -22.92 -11.11
C GLU A 229 -22.01 -22.65 -12.05
N MET A 230 -21.74 -22.40 -13.33
CA MET A 230 -22.79 -22.07 -14.28
C MET A 230 -23.35 -23.32 -14.93
N GLN A 231 -24.64 -23.29 -15.24
CA GLN A 231 -25.33 -24.33 -15.98
C GLN A 231 -25.40 -23.95 -17.46
N ALA A 232 -25.09 -24.90 -18.33
CA ALA A 232 -25.25 -24.74 -19.78
C ALA A 232 -26.74 -24.66 -20.15
N MET A 233 -27.08 -23.66 -20.96
CA MET A 233 -28.42 -23.41 -21.50
C MET A 233 -28.50 -23.72 -23.01
N GLY A 234 -27.37 -24.00 -23.66
CA GLY A 234 -27.25 -24.23 -25.10
C GLY A 234 -26.89 -22.97 -25.88
N GLU A 235 -26.49 -23.13 -27.15
CA GLU A 235 -26.04 -22.05 -28.03
C GLU A 235 -24.89 -21.19 -27.45
N GLY A 236 -24.01 -21.81 -26.66
CA GLY A 236 -22.88 -21.18 -26.00
C GLY A 236 -23.27 -20.37 -24.77
N MET A 237 -24.53 -20.46 -24.32
CA MET A 237 -25.05 -19.70 -23.20
C MET A 237 -24.99 -20.49 -21.91
N TYR A 238 -24.54 -19.82 -20.85
CA TYR A 238 -24.41 -20.35 -19.50
C TYR A 238 -25.05 -19.40 -18.52
N GLN A 239 -25.70 -19.94 -17.49
CA GLN A 239 -26.43 -19.13 -16.52
C GLN A 239 -26.21 -19.62 -15.09
N VAL A 240 -26.23 -18.68 -14.14
CA VAL A 240 -26.31 -18.98 -12.72
C VAL A 240 -27.17 -17.96 -11.99
N GLU A 241 -27.94 -18.46 -11.02
CA GLU A 241 -28.68 -17.64 -10.07
C GLU A 241 -27.84 -17.44 -8.81
N VAL A 242 -27.66 -16.18 -8.41
CA VAL A 242 -26.85 -15.82 -7.24
C VAL A 242 -27.50 -14.68 -6.47
N ALA A 243 -27.49 -14.76 -5.14
CA ALA A 243 -28.02 -13.72 -4.27
C ALA A 243 -26.88 -13.05 -3.50
N LEU A 244 -26.49 -11.83 -3.88
CA LEU A 244 -25.32 -11.15 -3.29
C LEU A 244 -25.71 -10.43 -1.98
N PRO A 245 -25.12 -10.77 -0.82
CA PRO A 245 -25.63 -10.39 0.50
C PRO A 245 -25.28 -8.95 0.93
N ALA A 246 -24.53 -8.21 0.11
CA ALA A 246 -24.08 -6.87 0.46
C ALA A 246 -24.16 -5.91 -0.73
N PRO A 247 -24.61 -4.67 -0.52
CA PRO A 247 -24.69 -3.67 -1.57
C PRO A 247 -23.32 -3.05 -1.81
N GLY A 248 -23.05 -2.67 -3.06
CA GLY A 248 -21.81 -2.01 -3.48
C GLY A 248 -21.04 -2.79 -4.53
N ARG A 249 -19.71 -2.63 -4.57
CA ARG A 249 -18.86 -3.16 -5.65
C ARG A 249 -18.35 -4.56 -5.34
N TRP A 250 -18.59 -5.48 -6.27
CA TRP A 250 -18.07 -6.83 -6.24
C TRP A 250 -17.13 -7.06 -7.43
N ASP A 251 -16.02 -7.75 -7.18
CA ASP A 251 -15.15 -8.23 -8.24
C ASP A 251 -15.57 -9.66 -8.60
N LEU A 252 -15.73 -9.95 -9.88
CA LEU A 252 -16.09 -11.25 -10.41
C LEU A 252 -14.87 -11.87 -11.08
N ARG A 253 -14.50 -13.08 -10.69
CA ARG A 253 -13.46 -13.85 -11.37
C ARG A 253 -13.97 -15.24 -11.66
N PHE A 254 -13.84 -15.66 -12.90
CA PHE A 254 -14.27 -17.00 -13.33
C PHE A 254 -13.33 -17.58 -14.36
N GLN A 255 -13.37 -18.90 -14.47
CA GLN A 255 -12.60 -19.65 -15.42
C GLN A 255 -13.55 -20.45 -16.30
N VAL A 256 -13.29 -20.43 -17.61
CA VAL A 256 -13.97 -21.19 -18.64
C VAL A 256 -13.03 -22.31 -19.07
N GLN A 257 -13.44 -23.55 -18.86
CA GLN A 257 -12.66 -24.73 -19.24
C GLN A 257 -13.38 -25.50 -20.35
N HIS A 258 -12.70 -25.74 -21.47
CA HIS A 258 -13.21 -26.56 -22.58
C HIS A 258 -12.03 -27.23 -23.30
N ASP A 259 -12.19 -28.51 -23.66
CA ASP A 259 -11.18 -29.35 -24.33
C ASP A 259 -9.76 -29.27 -23.72
N GLY A 260 -9.67 -29.36 -22.39
CA GLY A 260 -8.41 -29.25 -21.65
C GLY A 260 -7.78 -27.85 -21.62
N GLN A 261 -8.42 -26.86 -22.26
CA GLN A 261 -7.99 -25.47 -22.26
C GLN A 261 -8.70 -24.70 -21.14
N LEU A 262 -8.00 -23.72 -20.56
CA LEU A 262 -8.51 -22.88 -19.48
C LEU A 262 -8.34 -21.41 -19.86
N LEU A 263 -9.45 -20.66 -19.83
CA LEU A 263 -9.48 -19.22 -20.02
C LEU A 263 -9.96 -18.56 -18.74
N GLU A 264 -9.21 -17.58 -18.23
CA GLU A 264 -9.63 -16.81 -17.06
C GLU A 264 -10.21 -15.45 -17.46
N GLN A 265 -11.34 -15.09 -16.85
CA GLN A 265 -11.99 -13.80 -17.02
C GLN A 265 -12.17 -13.06 -15.69
N GLN A 266 -12.11 -11.74 -15.78
CA GLN A 266 -12.30 -10.82 -14.65
C GLN A 266 -13.27 -9.72 -15.04
N ALA A 267 -14.24 -9.47 -14.17
CA ALA A 267 -15.28 -8.47 -14.36
C ALA A 267 -15.60 -7.78 -13.03
N ARG A 268 -16.45 -6.75 -13.10
CA ARG A 268 -16.94 -6.04 -11.91
C ARG A 268 -18.44 -5.87 -12.02
N THR A 269 -19.12 -5.99 -10.89
CA THR A 269 -20.56 -5.71 -10.79
C THR A 269 -20.85 -4.79 -9.61
N ARG A 270 -22.01 -4.13 -9.65
CA ARG A 270 -22.50 -3.28 -8.57
C ARG A 270 -23.88 -3.76 -8.13
N VAL A 271 -23.99 -4.06 -6.84
CA VAL A 271 -25.23 -4.49 -6.19
C VAL A 271 -25.91 -3.29 -5.57
N ARG A 272 -27.21 -3.09 -5.83
CA ARG A 272 -27.99 -2.01 -5.22
C ARG A 272 -28.39 -2.38 -3.78
N SER A 273 -28.50 -1.41 -2.88
CA SER A 273 -29.14 -1.60 -1.58
C SER A 273 -30.61 -1.97 -1.75
N ALA A 274 -31.11 -2.89 -0.93
CA ALA A 274 -32.54 -3.11 -0.82
C ALA A 274 -33.20 -1.81 -0.35
N GLN A 275 -34.15 -1.28 -1.12
CA GLN A 275 -34.83 -0.05 -0.76
C GLN A 275 -35.80 -0.36 0.39
N PRO A 276 -35.73 0.33 1.55
CA PRO A 276 -36.74 0.14 2.59
C PRO A 276 -38.07 0.66 2.04
N GLY A 277 -39.08 -0.23 2.05
CA GLY A 277 -40.47 0.12 1.78
C GLY A 277 -41.08 0.99 2.88
#